data_AF-F2AMM6-F1
#
_entry.id   AF-F2AMM6-F1
#
_cell.length_a   1.000
_cell.length_b   1.000
_cell.length_c   1.000
_cell.angle_alpha   90.00
_cell.angle_beta   90.00
_cell.angle_gamma   90.00
#
_symmetry.space_group_name_H-M   'P 1'
#
loop_
_entity.id
_entity.type
_entity.pdbx_description
1 polymer ?
#
loop_
_entity_poly.entity_id
_entity_poly.type
_entity_poly.pdbx_seq_one_letter_code
_entity_poly.pdbx_strand_id
1 'polypeptide(L)'
;MIKRTEGEELLEAQRAKMLEERSKEFYALRGQSVELIFGDAKGNRRHDRFHGRGLKRAETETGLLTLARNLHRLDRLQRNASNPMKTAA
;
A
#
# COMPACT_ATOMS: atom_id res chain seq x y z
N MET A 1 -6.82 -0.53 -39.23
CA MET A 1 -7.75 -0.97 -38.18
C MET A 1 -6.92 -1.39 -36.98
N ILE A 2 -6.88 -0.58 -35.93
CA ILE A 2 -6.11 -0.89 -34.71
C ILE A 2 -6.85 -2.01 -33.99
N LYS A 3 -6.23 -3.18 -33.82
CA LYS A 3 -6.80 -4.30 -33.07
C LYS A 3 -6.73 -3.94 -31.58
N ARG A 4 -7.87 -3.93 -30.89
CA ARG A 4 -7.88 -3.76 -29.43
C ARG A 4 -7.13 -4.93 -28.79
N THR A 5 -6.28 -4.63 -27.82
CA THR A 5 -5.51 -5.63 -27.08
C THR A 5 -6.24 -6.05 -25.80
N GLU A 6 -6.04 -7.28 -25.35
CA GLU A 6 -6.63 -7.78 -24.11
C GLU A 6 -6.18 -6.90 -22.93
N GLY A 7 -7.13 -6.34 -22.17
CA GLY A 7 -6.86 -5.43 -21.06
C GLY A 7 -6.84 -3.93 -21.41
N GLU A 8 -7.03 -3.54 -22.68
CA GLU A 8 -7.11 -2.14 -23.09
C GLU A 8 -8.28 -1.39 -22.42
N GLU A 9 -9.39 -2.08 -22.18
CA GLU A 9 -10.55 -1.54 -21.47
C GLU A 9 -10.23 -1.17 -20.01
N LEU A 10 -9.36 -1.95 -19.35
CA LEU A 10 -8.93 -1.66 -17.97
C LEU A 10 -8.03 -0.42 -17.93
N LEU A 11 -7.17 -0.25 -18.94
CA LEU A 11 -6.32 0.93 -19.08
C LEU A 11 -7.15 2.19 -19.34
N GLU A 12 -8.15 2.11 -20.21
CA GLU A 12 -9.08 3.22 -20.49
C GLU A 12 -9.91 3.59 -19.25
N ALA A 13 -10.47 2.60 -18.54
CA ALA A 13 -11.21 2.82 -17.30
C ALA A 13 -10.33 3.47 -16.22
N GLN A 14 -9.08 3.01 -16.07
CA GLN A 14 -8.13 3.60 -15.14
C GLN A 14 -7.77 5.04 -15.54
N ARG A 15 -7.58 5.33 -16.84
CA ARG A 15 -7.34 6.70 -17.32
C ARG A 15 -8.51 7.62 -17.01
N ALA A 16 -9.74 7.18 -17.31
CA ALA A 16 -10.96 7.94 -17.01
C ALA A 16 -11.07 8.25 -15.51
N LYS A 17 -10.84 7.24 -14.65
CA LYS A 17 -10.82 7.41 -13.20
C LYS A 17 -9.80 8.45 -12.73
N MET A 18 -8.59 8.46 -13.30
CA MET A 18 -7.53 9.39 -12.89
C MET A 18 -7.79 10.84 -13.33
N LEU A 19 -8.76 11.09 -14.22
CA LEU A 19 -9.19 12.45 -14.58
C LEU A 19 -10.12 13.07 -13.54
N GLU A 20 -10.78 12.25 -12.72
CA GLU A 20 -11.67 12.73 -11.65
C GLU A 20 -10.88 13.52 -10.59
N GLU A 21 -11.41 14.65 -10.15
CA GLU A 21 -10.73 15.53 -9.20
C GLU A 21 -10.46 14.82 -7.86
N ARG A 22 -11.45 14.06 -7.36
CA ARG A 22 -11.30 13.22 -6.17
C ARG A 22 -10.15 12.21 -6.31
N SER A 23 -9.97 11.63 -7.49
CA SER A 23 -8.88 10.69 -7.75
C SER A 23 -7.52 11.38 -7.73
N LYS A 24 -7.43 12.60 -8.26
CA LYS A 24 -6.21 13.42 -8.19
C LYS A 24 -5.86 13.80 -6.76
N GLU A 25 -6.85 14.24 -5.97
CA GLU A 25 -6.67 14.56 -4.54
C GLU A 25 -6.16 13.33 -3.77
N PHE A 26 -6.78 12.18 -3.97
CA PHE A 26 -6.35 10.93 -3.34
C PHE A 26 -4.95 10.52 -3.80
N TYR A 27 -4.65 10.67 -5.09
CA TYR A 27 -3.34 10.34 -5.65
C TYR A 27 -2.23 11.27 -5.15
N ALA A 28 -2.54 12.55 -4.88
CA ALA A 28 -1.58 13.48 -4.26
C ALA A 28 -1.10 12.98 -2.88
N LEU A 29 -1.94 12.23 -2.17
CA LEU A 29 -1.59 11.61 -0.88
C LEU A 29 -0.77 10.31 -1.02
N ARG A 30 -0.52 9.81 -2.24
CA ARG A 30 0.17 8.53 -2.51
C ARG A 30 1.53 8.44 -1.84
N GLY A 31 2.28 9.53 -1.77
CA GLY A 31 3.58 9.56 -1.07
C GLY A 31 3.45 9.18 0.41
N GLN A 32 2.40 9.66 1.07
CA GLN A 32 2.15 9.43 2.49
C GLN A 32 1.42 8.11 2.74
N SER A 33 0.52 7.71 1.83
CA SER A 33 -0.36 6.55 2.03
C SER A 33 0.19 5.26 1.45
N VAL A 34 0.86 5.30 0.29
CA VAL A 34 1.30 4.11 -0.46
C VAL A 34 2.81 3.94 -0.38
N GLU A 35 3.59 4.98 -0.70
CA GLU A 35 5.05 4.84 -0.80
C GLU A 35 5.70 4.51 0.55
N LEU A 36 5.19 5.05 1.66
CA LEU A 36 5.66 4.67 3.00
C LEU A 36 5.44 3.19 3.32
N ILE A 37 4.38 2.57 2.79
CA ILE A 37 4.09 1.15 3.03
C ILE A 37 5.09 0.29 2.25
N PHE A 38 5.33 0.62 0.99
CA PHE A 38 6.32 -0.09 0.17
C PHE A 38 7.76 0.12 0.68
N GLY A 39 8.08 1.33 1.15
CA GLY A 39 9.35 1.63 1.79
C GLY A 39 9.59 0.80 3.05
N ASP A 40 8.57 0.65 3.91
CA ASP A 40 8.66 -0.22 5.09
C ASP A 40 8.84 -1.70 4.71
N ALA A 41 8.04 -2.19 3.78
CA ALA A 41 8.09 -3.57 3.32
C ALA A 41 9.44 -3.93 2.70
N LYS A 42 9.86 -3.18 1.68
CA LYS A 42 11.05 -3.50 0.90
C LYS A 42 12.33 -3.02 1.58
N GLY A 43 12.33 -1.80 2.13
CA GLY A 43 13.50 -1.20 2.76
C GLY A 43 13.73 -1.71 4.18
N ASN A 44 12.78 -1.46 5.08
CA ASN A 44 12.98 -1.74 6.51
C ASN A 44 12.89 -3.24 6.83
N ARG A 45 11.92 -3.93 6.23
CA ARG A 45 11.66 -5.36 6.49
C ARG A 45 12.36 -6.29 5.49
N ARG A 46 13.05 -5.73 4.49
CA ARG A 46 13.78 -6.47 3.45
C ARG A 46 12.91 -7.52 2.72
N HIS A 47 11.60 -7.26 2.60
CA HIS A 47 10.69 -8.08 1.81
C HIS A 47 10.77 -7.66 0.33
N ASP A 48 11.91 -7.98 -0.29
CA ASP A 48 12.21 -7.64 -1.70
C ASP A 48 11.73 -8.71 -2.69
N ARG A 49 11.45 -9.92 -2.19
CA ARG A 49 11.00 -11.08 -2.96
C ARG A 49 10.01 -11.92 -2.16
N PHE A 50 9.12 -12.60 -2.87
CA PHE A 50 8.28 -13.65 -2.29
C PHE A 50 9.12 -14.91 -2.06
N HIS A 51 8.91 -15.56 -0.92
CA HIS A 51 9.61 -16.79 -0.53
C HIS A 51 8.95 -18.02 -1.14
N GLY A 52 7.66 -17.94 -1.43
CA GLY A 52 6.85 -18.99 -2.04
C GLY A 52 6.62 -18.81 -3.54
N ARG A 53 6.19 -19.90 -4.18
CA ARG A 53 5.70 -19.89 -5.57
C ARG A 53 4.18 -20.03 -5.61
N GLY A 54 3.58 -19.40 -6.63
CA GLY A 54 2.15 -19.45 -6.89
C GLY A 54 1.37 -18.35 -6.17
N LEU A 55 0.22 -17.97 -6.76
CA LEU A 55 -0.61 -16.86 -6.32
C LEU A 55 -1.01 -16.98 -4.84
N LYS A 56 -1.46 -18.17 -4.42
CA LYS A 56 -1.86 -18.44 -3.03
C LYS A 56 -0.77 -18.10 -2.00
N ARG A 57 0.50 -18.41 -2.30
CA ARG A 57 1.61 -18.09 -1.39
C ARG A 57 1.93 -16.60 -1.41
N ALA A 58 1.92 -15.96 -2.57
CA ALA A 58 2.12 -14.52 -2.69
C ALA A 58 1.02 -13.73 -1.95
N GLU A 59 -0.23 -14.15 -2.05
CA GLU A 59 -1.36 -13.59 -1.29
C GLU A 59 -1.15 -13.75 0.21
N THR A 60 -0.75 -14.94 0.66
CA THR A 60 -0.49 -15.22 2.08
C THR A 60 0.64 -14.34 2.62
N GLU A 61 1.77 -14.26 1.92
CA GLU A 61 2.91 -13.43 2.31
C GLU A 61 2.54 -11.95 2.37
N THR A 62 1.80 -11.46 1.37
CA THR A 62 1.28 -10.08 1.34
C THR A 62 0.36 -9.82 2.54
N GLY A 63 -0.55 -10.75 2.82
CA GLY A 63 -1.48 -10.64 3.97
C GLY A 63 -0.75 -10.60 5.31
N LEU A 64 0.27 -11.44 5.50
CA LEU A 64 1.10 -11.44 6.72
C LEU A 64 1.86 -10.11 6.88
N LEU A 65 2.40 -9.57 5.79
CA LEU A 65 3.08 -8.26 5.79
C LEU A 65 2.13 -7.13 6.18
N THR A 66 0.91 -7.11 5.61
CA THR A 66 -0.14 -6.15 5.97
C THR A 66 -0.55 -6.27 7.43
N LEU A 67 -0.74 -7.50 7.92
CA LEU A 67 -1.11 -7.76 9.32
C LEU A 67 -0.03 -7.25 10.28
N ALA A 68 1.24 -7.61 10.04
CA ALA A 68 2.36 -7.16 10.87
C ALA A 68 2.42 -5.63 10.94
N ARG A 69 2.26 -4.94 9.80
CA ARG A 69 2.25 -3.48 9.74
C ARG A 69 1.10 -2.88 10.56
N ASN A 70 -0.10 -3.44 10.45
CA ASN A 70 -1.27 -2.96 11.19
C ASN A 70 -1.09 -3.14 12.70
N LEU A 71 -0.58 -4.30 13.14
CA LEU A 71 -0.28 -4.56 14.54
C LEU A 71 0.74 -3.55 15.10
N HIS A 72 1.82 -3.28 14.37
CA HIS A 72 2.79 -2.26 14.79
C HIS A 72 2.18 -0.85 14.87
N ARG A 73 1.27 -0.50 13.95
CA ARG A 73 0.59 0.80 13.99
C ARG A 73 -0.32 0.91 15.20
N LEU A 74 -1.08 -0.14 15.50
CA LEU A 74 -1.97 -0.19 16.67
C LEU A 74 -1.18 -0.11 17.98
N ASP A 75 -0.11 -0.90 18.12
CA ASP A 75 0.78 -0.85 19.28
C ASP A 75 1.36 0.56 19.49
N ARG A 76 1.84 1.22 18.42
CA ARG A 76 2.34 2.60 18.52
C ARG A 76 1.25 3.56 18.98
N LEU A 77 0.03 3.44 18.44
CA LEU A 77 -1.09 4.30 18.84
C LEU A 77 -1.48 4.07 20.31
N GLN A 78 -1.49 2.81 20.77
CA GLN A 78 -1.73 2.45 22.16
C GLN A 78 -0.66 3.06 23.08
N ARG A 79 0.62 2.90 22.74
CA ARG A 79 1.74 3.48 23.52
C ARG A 79 1.66 5.01 23.59
N ASN A 80 1.32 5.67 22.49
CA ASN A 80 1.15 7.12 22.47
C ASN A 80 -0.03 7.57 23.33
N ALA A 81 -1.15 6.83 23.29
CA ALA A 81 -2.31 7.09 24.13
C ALA A 81 -2.00 6.91 25.62
N SER A 82 -1.17 5.91 25.97
CA SER A 82 -0.73 5.67 27.36
C SER A 82 0.30 6.68 27.88
N ASN A 83 1.07 7.34 27.00
CA ASN A 83 2.11 8.31 27.35
C ASN A 83 1.98 9.62 26.55
N PRO A 84 0.98 10.48 26.87
CA PRO A 84 0.72 11.69 26.10
C PRO A 84 1.89 12.70 26.17
N MET A 85 2.62 12.76 27.29
CA MET A 85 3.73 13.71 27.48
C MET A 85 4.93 13.51 26.54
N LYS A 86 5.09 12.33 25.92
CA LYS A 86 6.21 12.03 25.01
C LYS A 86 5.91 12.41 23.55
N THR A 87 4.66 12.77 23.24
CA THR A 87 4.19 13.03 21.86
C THR A 87 4.26 14.52 21.49
N ALA A 88 4.53 15.40 22.47
CA ALA A 88 4.51 16.85 22.32
C ALA A 88 5.91 17.50 22.20
N ALA A 89 6.97 16.70 22.00
CA ALA A 89 8.36 17.16 21.83
C ALA A 89 8.85 16.88 20.41
#